data_AF-A0A0F7VY94-F1
#
_entry.id   AF-A0A0F7VY94-F1
#
_cell.length_a   1.000
_cell.length_b   1.000
_cell.length_c   1.000
_cell.angle_alpha   90.00
_cell.angle_beta   90.00
_cell.angle_gamma   90.00
#
_symmetry.space_group_name_H-M   'P 1'
#
loop_
_entity.id
_entity.type
_entity.pdbx_description
1 polymer ?
#
loop_
_entity_poly.entity_id
_entity_poly.type
_entity_poly.pdbx_seq_one_letter_code
_entity_poly.pdbx_strand_id
1 'polypeptide(L)'
;MASTKRTVTFNSQAQKLVTGGSEFPLAEDGRSFICHVDDLEGVKAVDLRSALQSYVEWFWGDPSEGETALLVADVPKEYFDDESPTENVSFHLEADQLYIGVGFTSYEYLDKDVEPDAVNRFEQALTPYLTRKRCILADWQLDQYYTNPCVIDIKVLPSLRGRTLMDLFDLGKDITSLLDAMQRGSLTRQTTLDLLRGGRAEVLIGQPEGPWLDVKSAHYDLSMPSGKISLAQAVARFANAEHGGIVVVGMKGKKVPGGEEIRQICPVPFESGIERKYQTALEQHLYPPPDYLDIETVKINSGMLVLIHIPPQPEELKPFLVHGAIVEGGVEGAFISIVRRRGESSIPTTAAAIHATLAAGRALLRRGQLPDHSS
;
A
#
# COMPACT_ATOMS: atom_id res chain seq x y z
N MET A 1 38.75 -7.18 -23.03
CA MET A 1 37.46 -6.97 -22.34
C MET A 1 37.54 -5.60 -21.67
N ALA A 2 36.71 -4.64 -22.08
CA ALA A 2 36.70 -3.33 -21.44
C ALA A 2 36.23 -3.51 -19.99
N SER A 3 37.06 -3.10 -19.02
CA SER A 3 36.68 -3.08 -17.61
C SER A 3 35.52 -2.10 -17.47
N THR A 4 34.33 -2.61 -17.14
CA THR A 4 33.15 -1.77 -16.91
C THR A 4 33.46 -0.85 -15.73
N LYS A 5 33.58 0.45 -15.99
CA LYS A 5 33.88 1.45 -14.95
C LYS A 5 32.85 1.35 -13.83
N ARG A 6 33.32 1.22 -12.58
CA ARG A 6 32.47 1.24 -11.38
C ARG A 6 31.72 2.58 -11.30
N THR A 7 30.48 2.52 -10.87
CA THR A 7 29.59 3.69 -10.73
C THR A 7 29.86 4.49 -9.46
N VAL A 8 30.43 3.85 -8.43
CA VAL A 8 30.93 4.49 -7.21
C VAL A 8 32.21 3.80 -6.74
N THR A 9 33.14 4.57 -6.17
CA THR A 9 34.41 4.08 -5.60
C THR A 9 34.79 4.88 -4.37
N PHE A 10 35.46 4.26 -3.40
CA PHE A 10 36.06 4.96 -2.27
C PHE A 10 37.39 5.61 -2.65
N ASN A 11 37.59 6.87 -2.28
CA ASN A 11 38.85 7.60 -2.40
C ASN A 11 39.46 7.80 -1.01
N SER A 12 40.53 7.05 -0.71
CA SER A 12 41.20 7.10 0.61
C SER A 12 41.94 8.41 0.90
N GLN A 13 42.37 9.16 -0.11
CA GLN A 13 43.04 10.44 0.09
C GLN A 13 42.06 11.54 0.49
N ALA A 14 40.86 11.51 -0.09
CA ALA A 14 39.81 12.49 0.16
C ALA A 14 38.76 12.01 1.17
N GLN A 15 38.88 10.78 1.67
CA GLN A 15 37.98 10.15 2.63
C GLN A 15 36.50 10.27 2.25
N LYS A 16 36.18 9.99 0.98
CA LYS A 16 34.83 10.12 0.43
C LYS A 16 34.53 9.04 -0.61
N LEU A 17 33.25 8.74 -0.82
CA LEU A 17 32.82 7.98 -1.99
C LEU A 17 32.69 8.93 -3.17
N VAL A 18 33.07 8.47 -4.36
CA VAL A 18 33.08 9.28 -5.58
C VAL A 18 32.30 8.55 -6.65
N THR A 19 31.34 9.25 -7.28
CA THR A 19 30.58 8.76 -8.43
C THR A 19 31.03 9.48 -9.72
N GLY A 20 30.31 9.25 -10.82
CA GLY A 20 30.56 9.98 -12.07
C GLY A 20 30.18 11.47 -12.03
N GLY A 21 29.34 11.89 -11.07
CA GLY A 21 28.78 13.24 -11.02
C GLY A 21 28.67 13.86 -9.63
N SER A 22 28.90 13.08 -8.57
CA SER A 22 28.69 13.50 -7.18
C SER A 22 29.74 12.88 -6.27
N GLU A 23 29.85 13.41 -5.06
CA GLU A 23 30.74 12.91 -4.00
C GLU A 23 29.92 12.73 -2.73
N PHE A 24 30.15 11.63 -2.02
CA PHE A 24 29.48 11.31 -0.76
C PHE A 24 30.50 11.47 0.36
N PRO A 25 30.50 12.61 1.09
CA PRO A 25 31.41 12.83 2.20
C PRO A 25 31.11 11.87 3.36
N LEU A 26 32.04 11.80 4.32
CA LEU A 26 31.73 11.24 5.63
C LEU A 26 30.67 12.12 6.30
N ALA A 27 29.73 11.48 7.01
CA ALA A 27 28.78 12.15 7.87
C ALA A 27 29.46 12.62 9.17
N GLU A 28 28.76 13.43 9.95
CA GLU A 28 29.23 13.94 11.25
C GLU A 28 29.71 12.84 12.22
N ASP A 29 29.13 11.63 12.14
CA ASP A 29 29.53 10.48 12.96
C ASP A 29 30.95 9.96 12.68
N GLY A 30 31.58 10.42 11.59
CA GLY A 30 32.93 10.06 11.16
C GLY A 30 33.09 8.60 10.74
N ARG A 31 31.99 7.86 10.56
CA ARG A 31 31.99 6.42 10.26
C ARG A 31 31.10 6.05 9.08
N SER A 32 30.03 6.80 8.88
CA SER A 32 29.08 6.67 7.79
C SER A 32 29.39 7.69 6.71
N PHE A 33 28.93 7.41 5.49
CA PHE A 33 28.86 8.39 4.42
C PHE A 33 27.44 8.93 4.33
N ILE A 34 27.29 10.10 3.72
CA ILE A 34 25.97 10.68 3.45
C ILE A 34 25.88 11.15 1.99
N CYS A 35 24.70 10.97 1.39
CA CYS A 35 24.41 11.41 0.03
C CYS A 35 23.02 12.02 -0.07
N HIS A 36 22.82 12.85 -1.10
CA HIS A 36 21.50 13.33 -1.46
C HIS A 36 20.75 12.28 -2.30
N VAL A 37 19.44 12.16 -2.12
CA VAL A 37 18.59 11.17 -2.82
C VAL A 37 18.74 11.18 -4.36
N ASP A 38 18.81 12.37 -4.96
CA ASP A 38 19.05 12.53 -6.42
C ASP A 38 20.34 11.86 -6.91
N ASP A 39 21.36 11.73 -6.05
CA ASP A 39 22.64 11.17 -6.45
C ASP A 39 22.66 9.61 -6.40
N LEU A 40 21.55 8.98 -5.97
CA LEU A 40 21.38 7.53 -6.01
C LEU A 40 21.14 7.01 -7.43
N GLU A 41 20.67 7.87 -8.34
CA GLU A 41 20.33 7.48 -9.70
C GLU A 41 21.57 6.97 -10.46
N GLY A 42 21.48 5.76 -11.01
CA GLY A 42 22.57 5.15 -11.77
C GLY A 42 23.73 4.57 -10.95
N VAL A 43 23.78 4.77 -9.63
CA VAL A 43 24.75 4.10 -8.75
C VAL A 43 24.33 2.65 -8.55
N LYS A 44 25.19 1.70 -8.90
CA LYS A 44 24.89 0.27 -8.78
C LYS A 44 25.13 -0.21 -7.35
N ALA A 45 24.19 -1.00 -6.82
CA ALA A 45 24.29 -1.53 -5.47
C ALA A 45 25.53 -2.43 -5.25
N VAL A 46 25.95 -3.18 -6.28
CA VAL A 46 27.18 -3.98 -6.25
C VAL A 46 28.45 -3.12 -6.14
N ASP A 47 28.44 -1.94 -6.76
CA ASP A 47 29.59 -1.03 -6.73
C ASP A 47 29.65 -0.30 -5.38
N LEU A 48 28.49 0.07 -4.80
CA LEU A 48 28.44 0.63 -3.45
C LEU A 48 29.02 -0.35 -2.43
N ARG A 49 28.56 -1.61 -2.44
CA ARG A 49 29.09 -2.63 -1.53
C ARG A 49 30.62 -2.72 -1.63
N SER A 50 31.16 -2.76 -2.85
CA SER A 50 32.62 -2.77 -3.05
C SER A 50 33.32 -1.50 -2.60
N ALA A 51 32.70 -0.33 -2.74
CA ALA A 51 33.26 0.93 -2.27
C ALA A 51 33.29 0.99 -0.73
N LEU A 52 32.22 0.58 -0.07
CA LEU A 52 32.15 0.50 1.40
C LEU A 52 33.13 -0.55 1.95
N GLN A 53 33.29 -1.72 1.29
CA GLN A 53 34.29 -2.72 1.66
C GLN A 53 35.70 -2.14 1.61
N SER A 54 36.04 -1.37 0.57
CA SER A 54 37.34 -0.70 0.46
C SER A 54 37.54 0.36 1.55
N TYR A 55 36.49 1.04 1.99
CA TYR A 55 36.56 1.93 3.14
C TYR A 55 36.81 1.14 4.43
N VAL A 56 36.07 0.04 4.66
CA VAL A 56 36.23 -0.78 5.86
C VAL A 56 37.64 -1.35 5.96
N GLU A 57 38.16 -1.92 4.88
CA GLU A 57 39.54 -2.42 4.81
C GLU A 57 40.56 -1.31 5.09
N TRP A 58 40.34 -0.10 4.57
CA TRP A 58 41.23 1.03 4.82
C TRP A 58 41.20 1.54 6.27
N PHE A 59 40.02 1.60 6.87
CA PHE A 59 39.84 2.18 8.21
C PHE A 59 40.14 1.17 9.34
N TRP A 60 39.67 -0.07 9.22
CA TRP A 60 39.85 -1.13 10.24
C TRP A 60 41.02 -2.08 9.94
N GLY A 61 41.54 -2.13 8.71
CA GLY A 61 42.59 -3.07 8.31
C GLY A 61 42.10 -4.48 8.01
N ASP A 62 40.90 -4.85 8.47
CA ASP A 62 40.21 -6.10 8.14
C ASP A 62 38.80 -5.80 7.61
N PRO A 63 38.46 -6.20 6.36
CA PRO A 63 37.13 -5.98 5.78
C PRO A 63 35.99 -6.72 6.51
N SER A 64 36.30 -7.69 7.38
CA SER A 64 35.31 -8.48 8.11
C SER A 64 34.99 -7.98 9.52
N GLU A 65 35.80 -7.05 10.05
CA GLU A 65 35.67 -6.56 11.44
C GLU A 65 35.02 -5.17 11.55
N GLY A 66 34.72 -4.50 10.43
CA GLY A 66 34.14 -3.15 10.44
C GLY A 66 32.76 -3.06 9.80
N GLU A 67 32.03 -2.04 10.24
CA GLU A 67 30.69 -1.71 9.82
C GLU A 67 30.66 -0.25 9.35
N THR A 68 29.89 0.04 8.31
CA THR A 68 29.70 1.41 7.83
C THR A 68 28.36 1.53 7.13
N ALA A 69 27.87 2.75 6.96
CA ALA A 69 26.62 3.01 6.26
C ALA A 69 26.78 4.10 5.19
N LEU A 70 25.87 4.08 4.22
CA LEU A 70 25.52 5.24 3.42
C LEU A 70 24.13 5.71 3.84
N LEU A 71 24.10 6.88 4.48
CA LEU A 71 22.90 7.61 4.86
C LEU A 71 22.39 8.40 3.64
N VAL A 72 21.08 8.56 3.56
CA VAL A 72 20.42 9.30 2.47
C VAL A 72 19.71 10.50 3.07
N ALA A 73 19.91 11.67 2.50
CA ALA A 73 19.17 12.89 2.84
C ALA A 73 18.28 13.31 1.66
N ASP A 74 17.08 13.81 1.98
CA ASP A 74 16.14 14.41 1.03
C ASP A 74 15.80 15.83 1.50
N VAL A 75 16.83 16.68 1.49
CA VAL A 75 16.72 18.12 1.77
C VAL A 75 17.00 18.88 0.48
N PRO A 76 16.50 20.12 0.28
CA PRO A 76 16.84 20.86 -0.93
C PRO A 76 18.35 20.93 -1.12
N LYS A 77 18.82 20.62 -2.33
CA LYS A 77 20.24 20.34 -2.62
C LYS A 77 21.18 21.48 -2.24
N GLU A 78 20.70 22.73 -2.24
CA GLU A 78 21.46 23.90 -1.77
C GLU A 78 21.76 23.92 -0.26
N TYR A 79 21.03 23.13 0.54
CA TYR A 79 21.21 22.98 1.98
C TYR A 79 21.80 21.63 2.38
N PHE A 80 22.21 20.81 1.40
CA PHE A 80 22.81 19.51 1.67
C PHE A 80 24.27 19.66 2.12
N ASP A 81 24.57 19.12 3.30
CA ASP A 81 25.89 18.98 3.90
C ASP A 81 26.04 17.65 4.68
N ASP A 82 27.17 17.46 5.36
CA ASP A 82 27.50 16.26 6.15
C ASP A 82 26.73 16.11 7.48
N GLU A 83 25.96 17.12 7.86
CA GLU A 83 25.09 17.17 9.05
C GLU A 83 23.59 17.11 8.68
N SER A 84 23.28 16.93 7.39
CA SER A 84 21.89 16.94 6.90
C SER A 84 21.03 15.88 7.59
N PRO A 85 19.76 16.19 7.91
CA PRO A 85 18.83 15.20 8.44
C PRO A 85 18.62 14.09 7.40
N THR A 86 18.63 12.84 7.87
CA THR A 86 18.57 11.65 7.03
C THR A 86 17.15 11.11 6.92
N GLU A 87 16.86 10.51 5.79
CA GLU A 87 15.68 9.69 5.56
C GLU A 87 15.71 8.42 6.40
N ASN A 88 14.54 7.81 6.58
CA ASN A 88 14.39 6.52 7.27
C ASN A 88 14.93 5.33 6.47
N VAL A 89 15.58 5.55 5.33
CA VAL A 89 16.13 4.50 4.48
C VAL A 89 17.61 4.75 4.27
N SER A 90 18.42 3.75 4.62
CA SER A 90 19.89 3.80 4.58
C SER A 90 20.45 2.49 4.03
N PHE A 91 21.75 2.46 3.70
CA PHE A 91 22.44 1.27 3.23
C PHE A 91 23.58 0.90 4.16
N HIS A 92 23.53 -0.29 4.78
CA HIS A 92 24.51 -0.72 5.78
C HIS A 92 25.39 -1.83 5.22
N LEU A 93 26.71 -1.73 5.41
CA LEU A 93 27.63 -2.83 5.19
C LEU A 93 27.97 -3.47 6.55
N GLU A 94 27.65 -4.75 6.69
CA GLU A 94 27.97 -5.56 7.87
C GLU A 94 28.32 -6.98 7.41
N ALA A 95 29.42 -7.55 7.92
CA ALA A 95 29.86 -8.91 7.61
C ALA A 95 29.87 -9.23 6.09
N ASP A 96 30.42 -8.31 5.28
CA ASP A 96 30.50 -8.41 3.81
C ASP A 96 29.16 -8.33 3.05
N GLN A 97 28.06 -8.04 3.74
CA GLN A 97 26.72 -7.95 3.17
C GLN A 97 26.20 -6.51 3.18
N LEU A 98 25.56 -6.11 2.08
CA LEU A 98 24.89 -4.82 1.99
C LEU A 98 23.40 -5.01 2.32
N TYR A 99 22.95 -4.35 3.38
CA TYR A 99 21.57 -4.33 3.83
C TYR A 99 20.92 -2.98 3.49
N ILE A 100 19.60 -2.99 3.34
CA ILE A 100 18.77 -1.81 3.43
C ILE A 100 18.35 -1.69 4.89
N GLY A 101 18.71 -0.58 5.54
CA GLY A 101 18.18 -0.19 6.83
C GLY A 101 16.88 0.58 6.62
N VAL A 102 15.84 0.22 7.36
CA VAL A 102 14.57 0.94 7.38
C VAL A 102 14.22 1.29 8.82
N GLY A 103 14.23 2.58 9.13
CA GLY A 103 13.75 3.12 10.40
C GLY A 103 12.23 3.25 10.39
N PHE A 104 11.58 2.69 11.40
CA PHE A 104 10.13 2.71 11.56
C PHE A 104 9.75 3.08 12.99
N THR A 105 8.80 4.00 13.15
CA THR A 105 8.28 4.38 14.46
C THR A 105 6.95 3.68 14.73
N SER A 106 6.87 2.98 15.87
CA SER A 106 5.67 2.27 16.31
C SER A 106 5.18 2.77 17.66
N TYR A 107 3.85 2.92 17.79
CA TYR A 107 3.20 3.12 19.09
C TYR A 107 2.96 1.79 19.83
N GLU A 108 2.99 0.67 19.11
CA GLU A 108 3.00 -0.67 19.68
C GLU A 108 4.44 -1.05 20.06
N TYR A 109 4.61 -1.73 21.19
CA TYR A 109 5.90 -2.27 21.61
C TYR A 109 6.22 -3.52 20.78
N LEU A 110 7.22 -3.42 19.88
CA LEU A 110 7.56 -4.48 18.92
C LEU A 110 8.93 -5.07 19.25
N ASP A 111 8.91 -5.98 20.23
CA ASP A 111 10.06 -6.72 20.71
C ASP A 111 9.80 -8.21 20.48
N LYS A 112 10.69 -8.90 19.78
CA LYS A 112 10.51 -10.32 19.44
C LYS A 112 10.50 -11.23 20.66
N ASP A 113 11.20 -10.84 21.72
CA ASP A 113 11.32 -11.65 22.93
C ASP A 113 10.15 -11.41 23.89
N VAL A 114 9.49 -10.26 23.78
CA VAL A 114 8.38 -9.86 24.67
C VAL A 114 7.01 -9.99 23.99
N GLU A 115 6.87 -9.48 22.76
CA GLU A 115 5.62 -9.43 21.98
C GLU A 115 5.80 -10.07 20.59
N PRO A 116 6.13 -11.39 20.52
CA PRO A 116 6.43 -12.07 19.25
C PRO A 116 5.25 -12.02 18.27
N ASP A 117 4.01 -12.05 18.76
CA ASP A 117 2.82 -12.00 17.90
C ASP A 117 2.68 -10.66 17.18
N ALA A 118 3.04 -9.55 17.84
CA ALA A 118 2.99 -8.23 17.23
C ALA A 118 4.00 -8.13 16.09
N VAL A 119 5.24 -8.58 16.33
CA VAL A 119 6.30 -8.62 15.30
C VAL A 119 5.93 -9.56 14.16
N ASN A 120 5.45 -10.77 14.47
CA ASN A 120 5.04 -11.77 13.49
C ASN A 120 3.99 -11.23 12.51
N ARG A 121 3.06 -10.35 12.94
CA ARG A 121 2.09 -9.72 12.04
C ARG A 121 2.76 -8.84 10.99
N PHE A 122 3.72 -8.01 11.39
CA PHE A 122 4.47 -7.17 10.45
C PHE A 122 5.36 -8.01 9.53
N GLU A 123 6.03 -9.04 10.05
CA GLU A 123 6.81 -9.96 9.22
C GLU A 123 5.95 -10.66 8.17
N GLN A 124 4.77 -11.15 8.57
CA GLN A 124 3.81 -11.79 7.66
C GLN A 124 3.33 -10.83 6.57
N ALA A 125 3.13 -9.55 6.91
CA ALA A 125 2.73 -8.54 5.94
C ALA A 125 3.86 -8.17 4.97
N LEU A 126 5.11 -8.06 5.44
CA LEU A 126 6.26 -7.73 4.59
C LEU A 126 6.67 -8.90 3.68
N THR A 127 6.54 -10.13 4.17
CA THR A 127 7.06 -11.34 3.50
C THR A 127 6.64 -11.46 2.02
N PRO A 128 5.36 -11.29 1.64
CA PRO A 128 4.95 -11.34 0.24
C PRO A 128 5.65 -10.29 -0.63
N TYR A 129 5.82 -9.06 -0.12
CA TYR A 129 6.48 -7.97 -0.84
C TYR A 129 7.98 -8.27 -1.02
N LEU A 130 8.67 -8.58 0.08
CA LEU A 130 10.10 -8.90 0.06
C LEU A 130 10.42 -10.10 -0.84
N THR A 131 9.62 -11.17 -0.77
CA THR A 131 9.81 -12.37 -1.59
C THR A 131 9.74 -12.06 -3.08
N ARG A 132 8.73 -11.28 -3.53
CA ARG A 132 8.63 -10.86 -4.93
C ARG A 132 9.81 -10.01 -5.36
N LYS A 133 10.28 -9.14 -4.46
CA LYS A 133 11.48 -8.32 -4.66
C LYS A 133 12.77 -9.10 -4.38
N ARG A 134 12.75 -10.43 -4.20
CA ARG A 134 13.95 -11.25 -3.95
C ARG A 134 14.83 -10.68 -2.82
N CYS A 135 14.17 -10.26 -1.74
CA CYS A 135 14.79 -9.74 -0.53
C CYS A 135 14.43 -10.65 0.64
N ILE A 136 15.27 -10.62 1.67
CA ILE A 136 15.09 -11.39 2.91
C ILE A 136 15.01 -10.37 4.05
N LEU A 137 14.02 -10.52 4.94
CA LEU A 137 14.02 -9.83 6.22
C LEU A 137 15.11 -10.46 7.08
N ALA A 138 16.21 -9.73 7.29
CA ALA A 138 17.39 -10.25 7.97
C ALA A 138 17.28 -10.03 9.48
N ASP A 139 16.83 -8.85 9.90
CA ASP A 139 16.76 -8.52 11.31
C ASP A 139 15.67 -7.47 11.62
N TRP A 140 15.29 -7.43 12.90
CA TRP A 140 14.31 -6.52 13.48
C TRP A 140 14.79 -6.13 14.87
N GLN A 141 15.31 -4.91 15.01
CA GLN A 141 15.89 -4.42 16.26
C GLN A 141 15.09 -3.25 16.81
N LEU A 142 14.75 -3.30 18.09
CA LEU A 142 14.22 -2.15 18.81
C LEU A 142 15.40 -1.26 19.20
N ASP A 143 15.33 0.03 18.90
CA ASP A 143 16.33 0.97 19.39
C ASP A 143 16.32 0.98 20.93
N GLN A 144 17.49 1.19 21.53
CA GLN A 144 17.76 0.99 22.97
C GLN A 144 16.95 1.94 23.87
N TYR A 145 16.27 2.93 23.29
CA TYR A 145 15.44 3.90 24.00
C TYR A 145 13.98 3.42 24.09
N TYR A 146 13.63 2.89 25.26
CA TYR A 146 12.28 2.42 25.65
C TYR A 146 11.25 3.56 25.84
N THR A 147 11.21 4.55 24.94
CA THR A 147 10.23 5.64 24.96
C THR A 147 9.28 5.50 23.78
N ASN A 148 7.98 5.68 24.03
CA ASN A 148 6.96 5.66 22.98
C ASN A 148 6.91 7.04 22.28
N PRO A 149 6.92 7.13 20.94
CA PRO A 149 6.96 6.02 19.96
C PRO A 149 8.32 5.32 19.91
N CYS A 150 8.28 3.99 19.87
CA CYS A 150 9.49 3.16 19.77
C CYS A 150 10.05 3.25 18.35
N VAL A 151 11.37 3.45 18.25
CA VAL A 151 12.09 3.39 16.97
C VAL A 151 12.56 1.95 16.75
N ILE A 152 12.33 1.45 15.54
CA ILE A 152 12.64 0.09 15.14
C ILE A 152 13.48 0.16 13.88
N ASP A 153 14.61 -0.51 13.92
CA ASP A 153 15.50 -0.69 12.78
C ASP A 153 15.27 -2.06 12.16
N ILE A 154 14.85 -2.04 10.90
CA ILE A 154 14.61 -3.23 10.11
C ILE A 154 15.74 -3.38 9.10
N LYS A 155 16.41 -4.53 9.13
CA LYS A 155 17.44 -4.87 8.14
C LYS A 155 16.88 -5.80 7.09
N VAL A 156 16.96 -5.38 5.84
CA VAL A 156 16.56 -6.18 4.68
C VAL A 156 17.78 -6.49 3.83
N LEU A 157 17.98 -7.77 3.51
CA LEU A 157 19.03 -8.23 2.61
C LEU A 157 18.50 -8.33 1.17
N PRO A 158 18.88 -7.45 0.24
CA PRO A 158 18.42 -7.47 -1.14
C PRO A 158 19.33 -8.29 -2.06
N SER A 159 18.77 -8.72 -3.20
CA SER A 159 19.59 -9.16 -4.33
C SER A 159 20.19 -7.96 -5.06
N LEU A 160 21.52 -7.82 -5.04
CA LEU A 160 22.21 -6.64 -5.58
C LEU A 160 22.33 -6.61 -7.12
N ARG A 161 22.36 -7.77 -7.78
CA ARG A 161 22.68 -7.85 -9.21
C ARG A 161 21.59 -7.17 -10.04
N GLY A 162 21.99 -6.17 -10.82
CA GLY A 162 21.10 -5.46 -11.73
C GLY A 162 20.25 -4.38 -11.06
N ARG A 163 20.54 -4.02 -9.80
CA ARG A 163 19.87 -2.95 -9.07
C ARG A 163 20.75 -1.72 -8.90
N THR A 164 20.12 -0.57 -8.96
CA THR A 164 20.66 0.72 -8.54
C THR A 164 20.37 0.97 -7.06
N LEU A 165 21.00 1.99 -6.47
CA LEU A 165 20.65 2.43 -5.13
C LEU A 165 19.26 3.05 -5.09
N MET A 166 18.84 3.74 -6.15
CA MET A 166 17.45 4.25 -6.24
C MET A 166 16.43 3.10 -6.17
N ASP A 167 16.66 1.98 -6.88
CA ASP A 167 15.78 0.80 -6.80
C ASP A 167 15.67 0.24 -5.36
N LEU A 168 16.76 0.30 -4.59
CA LEU A 168 16.78 -0.18 -3.20
C LEU A 168 16.17 0.84 -2.24
N PHE A 169 16.37 2.14 -2.50
CA PHE A 169 15.77 3.23 -1.74
C PHE A 169 14.24 3.21 -1.88
N ASP A 170 13.73 3.10 -3.11
CA ASP A 170 12.29 2.96 -3.38
C ASP A 170 11.70 1.73 -2.69
N LEU A 171 12.44 0.62 -2.64
CA LEU A 171 12.05 -0.57 -1.90
C LEU A 171 11.95 -0.30 -0.39
N GLY A 172 12.91 0.43 0.20
CA GLY A 172 12.84 0.86 1.59
C GLY A 172 11.65 1.79 1.88
N LYS A 173 11.35 2.73 0.97
CA LYS A 173 10.18 3.61 1.09
C LYS A 173 8.87 2.84 0.96
N ASP A 174 8.81 1.83 0.09
CA ASP A 174 7.67 0.90 -0.02
C ASP A 174 7.46 0.13 1.29
N ILE A 175 8.52 -0.40 1.90
CA ILE A 175 8.46 -1.08 3.21
C ILE A 175 7.90 -0.12 4.27
N THR A 176 8.49 1.07 4.39
CA THR A 176 8.07 2.09 5.37
C THR A 176 6.59 2.42 5.20
N SER A 177 6.15 2.67 3.97
CA SER A 177 4.75 2.99 3.66
C SER A 177 3.79 1.87 4.06
N LEU A 178 4.17 0.60 3.84
CA LEU A 178 3.35 -0.54 4.25
C LEU A 178 3.28 -0.67 5.78
N LEU A 179 4.39 -0.48 6.48
CA LEU A 179 4.43 -0.54 7.94
C LEU A 179 3.60 0.58 8.57
N ASP A 180 3.74 1.81 8.08
CA ASP A 180 2.95 2.97 8.51
C ASP A 180 1.45 2.73 8.30
N ALA A 181 1.08 2.17 7.13
CA ALA A 181 -0.30 1.82 6.80
C ALA A 181 -0.89 0.74 7.72
N MET A 182 -0.04 0.02 8.46
CA MET A 182 -0.37 -1.08 9.35
C MET A 182 -0.16 -0.77 10.83
N GLN A 183 0.10 0.49 11.23
CA GLN A 183 0.32 0.86 12.63
C GLN A 183 -0.79 0.43 13.60
N ARG A 184 -2.01 0.18 13.11
CA ARG A 184 -3.14 -0.35 13.91
C ARG A 184 -3.27 -1.88 13.85
N GLY A 185 -2.18 -2.57 13.54
CA GLY A 185 -2.07 -4.02 13.40
C GLY A 185 -2.63 -4.62 12.11
N SER A 186 -3.31 -3.84 11.27
CA SER A 186 -3.84 -4.29 9.97
C SER A 186 -4.06 -3.13 9.00
N LEU A 187 -4.10 -3.45 7.70
CA LEU A 187 -4.54 -2.50 6.69
C LEU A 187 -6.01 -2.13 6.89
N THR A 188 -6.30 -0.86 6.71
CA THR A 188 -7.65 -0.31 6.77
C THR A 188 -8.04 0.26 5.42
N ARG A 189 -9.33 0.55 5.26
CA ARG A 189 -9.83 1.28 4.11
C ARG A 189 -9.01 2.55 3.83
N GLN A 190 -8.78 3.38 4.85
CA GLN A 190 -8.10 4.65 4.66
C GLN A 190 -6.63 4.44 4.28
N THR A 191 -5.91 3.61 5.03
CA THR A 191 -4.48 3.41 4.78
C THR A 191 -4.21 2.71 3.44
N THR A 192 -5.13 1.87 2.96
CA THR A 192 -5.06 1.31 1.60
C THR A 192 -5.35 2.34 0.52
N LEU A 193 -6.31 3.26 0.71
CA LEU A 193 -6.48 4.37 -0.23
C LEU A 193 -5.23 5.24 -0.31
N ASP A 194 -4.62 5.55 0.84
CA ASP A 194 -3.42 6.39 0.89
C ASP A 194 -2.24 5.71 0.15
N LEU A 195 -2.05 4.39 0.34
CA LEU A 195 -1.08 3.60 -0.43
C LEU A 195 -1.37 3.62 -1.93
N LEU A 196 -2.63 3.45 -2.34
CA LEU A 196 -3.01 3.44 -3.74
C LEU A 196 -2.79 4.83 -4.38
N ARG A 197 -3.23 5.90 -3.72
CA ARG A 197 -3.04 7.30 -4.16
C ARG A 197 -1.57 7.69 -4.24
N GLY A 198 -0.75 7.18 -3.32
CA GLY A 198 0.71 7.36 -3.33
C GLY A 198 1.44 6.55 -4.41
N GLY A 199 0.74 5.79 -5.25
CA GLY A 199 1.35 4.95 -6.29
C GLY A 199 2.03 3.69 -5.75
N ARG A 200 1.83 3.36 -4.46
CA ARG A 200 2.46 2.25 -3.75
C ARG A 200 1.63 0.96 -3.83
N ALA A 201 0.85 0.77 -4.90
CA ALA A 201 -0.06 -0.38 -5.04
C ALA A 201 0.68 -1.73 -4.97
N GLU A 202 1.97 -1.79 -5.35
CA GLU A 202 2.74 -3.03 -5.34
C GLU A 202 2.89 -3.64 -3.96
N VAL A 203 2.87 -2.84 -2.88
CA VAL A 203 2.99 -3.33 -1.51
C VAL A 203 1.76 -4.11 -1.06
N LEU A 204 0.61 -3.89 -1.71
CA LEU A 204 -0.66 -4.56 -1.40
C LEU A 204 -0.74 -6.00 -1.95
N ILE A 205 0.12 -6.38 -2.91
CA ILE A 205 0.11 -7.76 -3.40
C ILE A 205 0.56 -8.69 -2.26
N GLY A 206 -0.20 -9.74 -2.02
CA GLY A 206 -0.03 -10.67 -0.90
C GLY A 206 -0.86 -10.31 0.34
N GLN A 207 -1.47 -9.14 0.36
CA GLN A 207 -2.34 -8.73 1.47
C GLN A 207 -3.75 -9.28 1.31
N PRO A 208 -4.46 -9.58 2.41
CA PRO A 208 -5.86 -9.95 2.37
C PRO A 208 -6.72 -8.76 1.93
N GLU A 209 -7.77 -9.02 1.14
CA GLU A 209 -8.76 -7.98 0.78
C GLU A 209 -9.63 -7.60 2.00
N GLY A 210 -9.96 -8.58 2.83
CA GLY A 210 -10.80 -8.38 4.00
C GLY A 210 -12.24 -7.94 3.65
N PRO A 211 -12.99 -7.41 4.64
CA PRO A 211 -14.40 -7.09 4.46
C PRO A 211 -14.65 -5.74 3.78
N TRP A 212 -13.64 -4.90 3.60
CA TRP A 212 -13.77 -3.51 3.14
C TRP A 212 -13.16 -3.25 1.76
N LEU A 213 -12.46 -4.22 1.16
CA LEU A 213 -11.92 -4.13 -0.21
C LEU A 213 -12.62 -5.15 -1.13
N ASP A 214 -12.76 -4.78 -2.40
CA ASP A 214 -13.14 -5.68 -3.49
C ASP A 214 -12.31 -5.30 -4.72
N VAL A 215 -11.46 -6.21 -5.19
CA VAL A 215 -10.65 -5.93 -6.38
C VAL A 215 -11.27 -6.53 -7.66
N LYS A 216 -11.05 -5.85 -8.79
CA LYS A 216 -11.51 -6.27 -10.12
C LYS A 216 -10.38 -6.12 -11.13
N SER A 217 -10.09 -7.18 -11.88
CA SER A 217 -8.93 -7.20 -12.77
C SER A 217 -9.10 -6.38 -14.05
N ALA A 218 -10.33 -5.99 -14.39
CA ALA A 218 -10.66 -5.28 -15.63
C ALA A 218 -11.86 -4.34 -15.40
N HIS A 219 -12.03 -3.38 -16.31
CA HIS A 219 -13.22 -2.53 -16.31
C HIS A 219 -14.51 -3.34 -16.36
N TYR A 220 -15.53 -2.81 -15.69
CA TYR A 220 -16.91 -3.22 -15.96
C TYR A 220 -17.27 -2.88 -17.40
N ASP A 221 -17.92 -3.81 -18.10
CA ASP A 221 -18.42 -3.57 -19.45
C ASP A 221 -19.68 -2.69 -19.39
N LEU A 222 -19.49 -1.38 -19.40
CA LEU A 222 -20.57 -0.40 -19.31
C LEU A 222 -21.40 -0.28 -20.59
N SER A 223 -20.99 -0.93 -21.68
CA SER A 223 -21.79 -1.01 -22.90
C SER A 223 -22.99 -1.96 -22.74
N MET A 224 -22.86 -2.93 -21.83
CA MET A 224 -23.87 -3.93 -21.53
C MET A 224 -24.60 -3.59 -20.21
N PRO A 225 -25.93 -3.78 -20.13
CA PRO A 225 -26.65 -3.53 -18.88
C PRO A 225 -26.16 -4.41 -17.72
N SER A 226 -25.69 -5.64 -18.01
CA SER A 226 -25.10 -6.53 -17.02
C SER A 226 -23.85 -5.94 -16.35
N GLY A 227 -22.98 -5.24 -17.08
CA GLY A 227 -21.80 -4.60 -16.49
C GLY A 227 -22.17 -3.41 -15.61
N LYS A 228 -23.16 -2.60 -16.02
CA LYS A 228 -23.70 -1.50 -15.20
C LYS A 228 -24.31 -2.02 -13.89
N ILE A 229 -25.12 -3.08 -13.97
CA ILE A 229 -25.71 -3.73 -12.79
C ILE A 229 -24.62 -4.32 -11.88
N SER A 230 -23.60 -4.95 -12.46
CA SER A 230 -22.48 -5.52 -11.68
C SER A 230 -21.70 -4.45 -10.92
N LEU A 231 -21.47 -3.29 -11.53
CA LEU A 231 -20.87 -2.12 -10.88
C LEU A 231 -21.76 -1.63 -9.73
N ALA A 232 -23.06 -1.43 -9.98
CA ALA A 232 -24.02 -1.01 -8.97
C ALA A 232 -24.12 -1.99 -7.79
N GLN A 233 -24.07 -3.30 -8.05
CA GLN A 233 -24.04 -4.33 -7.00
C GLN A 233 -22.78 -4.27 -6.14
N ALA A 234 -21.62 -4.02 -6.74
CA ALA A 234 -20.36 -3.88 -6.00
C ALA A 234 -20.40 -2.66 -5.06
N VAL A 235 -20.89 -1.52 -5.55
CA VAL A 235 -21.03 -0.29 -4.75
C VAL A 235 -22.11 -0.45 -3.67
N ALA A 236 -23.29 -0.97 -4.03
CA ALA A 236 -24.39 -1.20 -3.09
C ALA A 236 -23.97 -2.10 -1.91
N ARG A 237 -23.16 -3.13 -2.19
CA ARG A 237 -22.65 -4.04 -1.16
C ARG A 237 -21.92 -3.30 -0.05
N PHE A 238 -21.11 -2.31 -0.40
CA PHE A 238 -20.37 -1.49 0.56
C PHE A 238 -21.20 -0.34 1.13
N ALA A 239 -22.08 0.29 0.33
CA ALA A 239 -23.00 1.31 0.83
C ALA A 239 -23.94 0.75 1.92
N ASN A 240 -24.31 -0.54 1.81
CA ASN A 240 -25.08 -1.26 2.81
C ASN A 240 -24.25 -1.82 3.98
N ALA A 241 -22.92 -1.75 3.92
CA ALA A 241 -22.06 -2.21 5.01
C ALA A 241 -21.97 -1.14 6.12
N GLU A 242 -21.58 -1.55 7.32
CA GLU A 242 -21.43 -0.64 8.47
C GLU A 242 -20.30 0.36 8.23
N HIS A 243 -19.17 -0.09 7.68
CA HIS A 243 -17.96 0.72 7.54
C HIS A 243 -17.70 1.21 6.11
N GLY A 244 -18.61 1.00 5.16
CA GLY A 244 -18.35 1.28 3.74
C GLY A 244 -17.31 0.33 3.15
N GLY A 245 -16.57 0.79 2.13
CA GLY A 245 -15.49 0.03 1.52
C GLY A 245 -14.89 0.70 0.28
N ILE A 246 -14.07 -0.04 -0.45
CA ILE A 246 -13.44 0.40 -1.69
C ILE A 246 -13.60 -0.70 -2.72
N VAL A 247 -13.91 -0.32 -3.96
CA VAL A 247 -13.73 -1.18 -5.12
C VAL A 247 -12.52 -0.68 -5.89
N VAL A 248 -11.56 -1.56 -6.17
CA VAL A 248 -10.37 -1.21 -6.95
C VAL A 248 -10.37 -1.98 -8.27
N VAL A 249 -10.53 -1.26 -9.36
CA VAL A 249 -10.42 -1.81 -10.71
C VAL A 249 -8.97 -1.66 -11.19
N GLY A 250 -8.45 -2.74 -11.77
CA GLY A 250 -7.07 -2.88 -12.18
C GLY A 250 -6.23 -3.74 -11.22
N MET A 251 -6.87 -4.52 -10.34
CA MET A 251 -6.21 -5.45 -9.41
C MET A 251 -6.92 -6.79 -9.40
N LYS A 252 -6.18 -7.87 -9.23
CA LYS A 252 -6.72 -9.24 -9.29
C LYS A 252 -6.56 -9.95 -7.96
N GLY A 253 -7.68 -10.38 -7.38
CA GLY A 253 -7.74 -11.22 -6.20
C GLY A 253 -7.62 -12.71 -6.55
N LYS A 254 -7.31 -13.52 -5.54
CA LYS A 254 -7.35 -14.98 -5.60
C LYS A 254 -7.94 -15.51 -4.30
N LYS A 255 -8.90 -16.42 -4.41
CA LYS A 255 -9.40 -17.20 -3.27
C LYS A 255 -8.32 -18.10 -2.72
N VAL A 256 -8.08 -17.99 -1.43
CA VAL A 256 -7.14 -18.80 -0.64
C VAL A 256 -7.87 -19.37 0.59
N PRO A 257 -7.36 -20.42 1.25
CA PRO A 257 -7.90 -20.82 2.54
C PRO A 257 -7.83 -19.64 3.52
N GLY A 258 -8.97 -19.23 4.08
CA GLY A 258 -9.04 -18.08 4.99
C GLY A 258 -9.46 -16.76 4.35
N GLY A 259 -9.56 -16.66 3.02
CA GLY A 259 -10.25 -15.56 2.37
C GLY A 259 -9.86 -15.24 0.92
N GLU A 260 -9.87 -13.97 0.55
CA GLU A 260 -9.34 -13.47 -0.73
C GLU A 260 -8.05 -12.65 -0.53
N GLU A 261 -7.03 -12.95 -1.34
CA GLU A 261 -5.71 -12.29 -1.31
C GLU A 261 -5.48 -11.55 -2.63
N ILE A 262 -4.95 -10.33 -2.55
CA ILE A 262 -4.54 -9.55 -3.71
C ILE A 262 -3.34 -10.24 -4.38
N ARG A 263 -3.53 -10.72 -5.61
CA ARG A 263 -2.50 -11.50 -6.30
C ARG A 263 -1.65 -10.72 -7.28
N GLN A 264 -2.23 -9.72 -7.92
CA GLN A 264 -1.57 -9.03 -9.03
C GLN A 264 -2.18 -7.66 -9.30
N ILE A 265 -1.36 -6.71 -9.74
CA ILE A 265 -1.81 -5.47 -10.37
C ILE A 265 -1.98 -5.73 -11.88
N CYS A 266 -3.16 -5.42 -12.38
CA CYS A 266 -3.58 -5.56 -13.77
C CYS A 266 -4.06 -4.21 -14.28
N PRO A 267 -3.16 -3.26 -14.58
CA PRO A 267 -3.54 -1.89 -14.93
C PRO A 267 -4.54 -1.91 -16.08
N VAL A 268 -5.64 -1.18 -15.94
CA VAL A 268 -6.61 -1.04 -17.02
C VAL A 268 -6.15 0.03 -18.02
N PRO A 269 -6.48 -0.08 -19.31
CA PRO A 269 -6.10 0.92 -20.31
C PRO A 269 -6.61 2.30 -19.92
N PHE A 270 -5.85 3.35 -20.25
CA PHE A 270 -6.31 4.72 -20.04
C PHE A 270 -7.60 4.97 -20.83
N GLU A 271 -8.64 5.42 -20.14
CA GLU A 271 -9.92 5.73 -20.75
C GLU A 271 -10.41 7.10 -20.26
N SER A 272 -10.46 8.06 -21.19
CA SER A 272 -10.92 9.43 -20.87
C SER A 272 -12.39 9.42 -20.44
N GLY A 273 -12.67 10.04 -19.30
CA GLY A 273 -14.03 10.18 -18.78
C GLY A 273 -14.61 8.90 -18.16
N ILE A 274 -13.77 7.91 -17.87
CA ILE A 274 -14.22 6.66 -17.21
C ILE A 274 -14.95 6.92 -15.89
N GLU A 275 -14.47 7.89 -15.10
CA GLU A 275 -15.08 8.31 -13.84
C GLU A 275 -16.54 8.74 -14.06
N ARG A 276 -16.79 9.59 -15.06
CA ARG A 276 -18.14 10.04 -15.42
C ARG A 276 -19.01 8.89 -15.93
N LYS A 277 -18.45 7.94 -16.67
CA LYS A 277 -19.18 6.76 -17.16
C LYS A 277 -19.61 5.85 -15.99
N TYR A 278 -18.72 5.63 -15.02
CA TYR A 278 -19.01 4.85 -13.81
C TYR A 278 -20.09 5.55 -12.99
N GLN A 279 -19.94 6.85 -12.75
CA GLN A 279 -20.92 7.68 -12.06
C GLN A 279 -22.31 7.60 -12.71
N THR A 280 -22.38 7.76 -14.04
CA THR A 280 -23.65 7.69 -14.78
C THR A 280 -24.30 6.31 -14.67
N ALA A 281 -23.51 5.23 -14.72
CA ALA A 281 -24.01 3.88 -14.55
C ALA A 281 -24.58 3.64 -13.13
N LEU A 282 -23.93 4.19 -12.11
CA LEU A 282 -24.41 4.14 -10.73
C LEU A 282 -25.69 4.95 -10.53
N GLU A 283 -25.75 6.19 -11.01
CA GLU A 283 -26.94 7.04 -10.95
C GLU A 283 -28.18 6.38 -11.59
N GLN A 284 -27.98 5.55 -12.62
CA GLN A 284 -29.06 4.84 -13.31
C GLN A 284 -29.58 3.61 -12.57
N HIS A 285 -28.72 2.94 -11.78
CA HIS A 285 -28.97 1.60 -11.26
C HIS A 285 -28.90 1.48 -9.74
N LEU A 286 -28.42 2.48 -9.01
CA LEU A 286 -28.24 2.45 -7.55
C LEU A 286 -29.08 3.52 -6.87
N TYR A 287 -29.93 3.11 -5.92
CA TYR A 287 -30.87 4.01 -5.23
C TYR A 287 -30.94 3.74 -3.72
N PRO A 288 -30.91 4.78 -2.86
CA PRO A 288 -30.59 6.17 -3.21
C PRO A 288 -29.13 6.31 -3.70
N PRO A 289 -28.74 7.44 -4.31
CA PRO A 289 -27.33 7.73 -4.57
C PRO A 289 -26.54 7.75 -3.24
N PRO A 290 -25.38 7.08 -3.12
CA PRO A 290 -24.57 7.14 -1.91
C PRO A 290 -23.98 8.52 -1.68
N ASP A 291 -23.99 8.97 -0.42
CA ASP A 291 -23.36 10.21 0.01
C ASP A 291 -21.84 10.08 -0.08
N TYR A 292 -21.19 11.15 -0.58
CA TYR A 292 -19.74 11.27 -0.71
C TYR A 292 -19.06 10.09 -1.44
N LEU A 293 -19.77 9.45 -2.37
CA LEU A 293 -19.17 8.50 -3.30
C LEU A 293 -18.07 9.21 -4.10
N ASP A 294 -16.85 8.68 -4.05
CA ASP A 294 -15.72 9.22 -4.78
C ASP A 294 -15.22 8.19 -5.81
N ILE A 295 -14.94 8.67 -7.03
CA ILE A 295 -14.44 7.85 -8.13
C ILE A 295 -13.25 8.58 -8.73
N GLU A 296 -12.08 7.99 -8.61
CA GLU A 296 -10.82 8.59 -9.05
C GLU A 296 -9.98 7.59 -9.83
N THR A 297 -9.01 8.11 -10.58
CA THR A 297 -8.04 7.32 -11.33
C THR A 297 -6.62 7.57 -10.84
N VAL A 298 -5.88 6.49 -10.61
CA VAL A 298 -4.46 6.54 -10.26
C VAL A 298 -3.66 6.02 -11.44
N LYS A 299 -2.77 6.86 -11.98
CA LYS A 299 -1.87 6.45 -13.08
C LYS A 299 -0.77 5.55 -12.53
N ILE A 300 -0.51 4.47 -13.25
CA ILE A 300 0.61 3.55 -13.00
C ILE A 300 1.28 3.20 -14.33
N ASN A 301 2.50 2.67 -14.30
CA ASN A 301 3.41 2.61 -15.46
C ASN A 301 2.78 2.17 -16.80
N SER A 302 1.88 1.19 -16.79
CA SER A 302 1.27 0.65 -18.02
C SER A 302 -0.24 0.90 -18.18
N GLY A 303 -0.83 1.77 -17.36
CA GLY A 303 -2.26 2.06 -17.40
C GLY A 303 -2.74 2.84 -16.17
N MET A 304 -3.93 2.53 -15.70
CA MET A 304 -4.48 3.15 -14.49
C MET A 304 -5.14 2.13 -13.58
N LEU A 305 -5.33 2.52 -12.33
CA LEU A 305 -6.31 1.93 -11.42
C LEU A 305 -7.53 2.86 -11.37
N VAL A 306 -8.72 2.30 -11.27
CA VAL A 306 -9.93 3.08 -10.91
C VAL A 306 -10.27 2.75 -9.47
N LEU A 307 -10.29 3.77 -8.62
CA LEU A 307 -10.66 3.64 -7.22
C LEU A 307 -12.09 4.15 -7.07
N ILE A 308 -12.95 3.32 -6.49
CA ILE A 308 -14.30 3.71 -6.10
C ILE A 308 -14.34 3.65 -4.58
N HIS A 309 -14.33 4.80 -3.93
CA HIS A 309 -14.38 4.90 -2.48
C HIS A 309 -15.82 5.11 -2.02
N ILE A 310 -16.30 4.18 -1.20
CA ILE A 310 -17.65 4.20 -0.63
C ILE A 310 -17.51 4.46 0.88
N PRO A 311 -17.78 5.68 1.37
CA PRO A 311 -17.76 5.97 2.80
C PRO A 311 -18.92 5.28 3.53
N PRO A 312 -18.86 5.16 4.87
CA PRO A 312 -19.98 4.63 5.66
C PRO A 312 -21.22 5.50 5.41
N GLN A 313 -22.34 4.86 5.12
CA GLN A 313 -23.60 5.56 4.82
C GLN A 313 -24.47 5.67 6.08
N PRO A 314 -25.23 6.76 6.25
CA PRO A 314 -26.25 6.89 7.29
C PRO A 314 -27.24 5.72 7.28
N GLU A 315 -27.70 5.28 8.45
CA GLU A 315 -28.64 4.16 8.56
C GLU A 315 -29.99 4.49 7.92
N GLU A 316 -30.37 5.77 7.88
CA GLU A 316 -31.62 6.26 7.30
C GLU A 316 -31.66 6.12 5.77
N LEU A 317 -30.49 6.11 5.12
CA LEU A 317 -30.37 5.88 3.68
C LEU A 317 -30.36 4.40 3.31
N LYS A 318 -30.11 3.52 4.28
CA LYS A 318 -30.07 2.07 4.05
C LYS A 318 -31.49 1.49 4.04
N PRO A 319 -31.77 0.51 3.17
CA PRO A 319 -30.84 -0.15 2.26
C PRO A 319 -30.71 0.54 0.89
N PHE A 320 -29.50 0.52 0.35
CA PHE A 320 -29.18 0.80 -1.05
C PHE A 320 -29.64 -0.36 -1.94
N LEU A 321 -30.47 -0.04 -2.91
CA LEU A 321 -31.13 -0.94 -3.85
C LEU A 321 -30.44 -0.87 -5.20
N VAL A 322 -30.27 -2.02 -5.84
CA VAL A 322 -29.87 -2.08 -7.25
C VAL A 322 -31.08 -2.40 -8.12
N HIS A 323 -31.31 -1.56 -9.12
CA HIS A 323 -32.35 -1.73 -10.13
C HIS A 323 -31.84 -2.58 -11.31
N GLY A 324 -32.55 -3.69 -11.56
CA GLY A 324 -32.17 -4.73 -12.51
C GLY A 324 -31.50 -5.92 -11.83
N ALA A 325 -31.75 -7.13 -12.35
CA ALA A 325 -31.05 -8.34 -11.96
C ALA A 325 -30.43 -9.03 -13.18
N ILE A 326 -29.34 -9.75 -12.94
CA ILE A 326 -28.71 -10.65 -13.92
C ILE A 326 -29.18 -12.06 -13.57
N VAL A 327 -30.02 -12.66 -14.42
CA VAL A 327 -30.57 -14.01 -14.24
C VAL A 327 -30.26 -14.82 -15.49
N GLU A 328 -29.56 -15.94 -15.34
CA GLU A 328 -29.22 -16.87 -16.43
C GLU A 328 -28.55 -16.21 -17.67
N GLY A 329 -27.80 -15.12 -17.45
CA GLY A 329 -27.14 -14.36 -18.52
C GLY A 329 -28.03 -13.30 -19.22
N GLY A 330 -29.31 -13.22 -18.86
CA GLY A 330 -30.24 -12.17 -19.25
C GLY A 330 -30.38 -11.07 -18.18
N VAL A 331 -30.86 -9.90 -18.59
CA VAL A 331 -31.13 -8.76 -17.70
C VAL A 331 -32.64 -8.61 -17.54
N GLU A 332 -33.14 -8.78 -16.32
CA GLU A 332 -34.55 -8.56 -16.00
C GLU A 332 -34.71 -7.21 -15.29
N GLY A 333 -35.37 -6.26 -15.98
CA GLY A 333 -35.50 -4.87 -15.51
C GLY A 333 -36.49 -4.66 -14.37
N ALA A 334 -37.38 -5.62 -14.09
CA ALA A 334 -38.40 -5.50 -13.04
C ALA A 334 -37.91 -5.93 -11.65
N PHE A 335 -36.66 -6.37 -11.52
CA PHE A 335 -36.11 -6.88 -10.27
C PHE A 335 -35.35 -5.79 -9.52
N ILE A 336 -35.59 -5.71 -8.22
CA ILE A 336 -34.79 -4.94 -7.28
C ILE A 336 -33.99 -5.93 -6.42
N SER A 337 -32.71 -5.62 -6.19
CA SER A 337 -31.86 -6.43 -5.32
C SER A 337 -31.27 -5.60 -4.20
N ILE A 338 -31.26 -6.17 -2.99
CA ILE A 338 -30.58 -5.61 -1.83
C ILE A 338 -29.41 -6.51 -1.49
N VAL A 339 -28.21 -6.05 -1.84
CA VAL A 339 -26.97 -6.79 -1.61
C VAL A 339 -26.35 -6.31 -0.32
N ARG A 340 -26.16 -7.22 0.64
CA ARG A 340 -25.42 -6.95 1.88
C ARG A 340 -24.16 -7.79 1.92
N ARG A 341 -23.07 -7.20 2.40
CA ARG A 341 -21.84 -7.95 2.71
C ARG A 341 -21.98 -8.60 4.09
N ARG A 342 -21.56 -9.86 4.21
CA ARG A 342 -21.35 -10.55 5.49
C ARG A 342 -19.99 -11.23 5.43
N GLY A 343 -18.99 -10.62 6.06
CA GLY A 343 -17.58 -11.00 5.90
C GLY A 343 -17.10 -10.76 4.47
N GLU A 344 -16.67 -11.81 3.79
CA GLU A 344 -16.28 -11.77 2.37
C GLU A 344 -17.42 -12.18 1.42
N SER A 345 -18.52 -12.69 1.95
CA SER A 345 -19.65 -13.17 1.16
C SER A 345 -20.74 -12.12 0.98
N SER A 346 -21.52 -12.25 -0.10
CA SER A 346 -22.73 -11.45 -0.33
C SER A 346 -23.96 -12.28 0.02
N ILE A 347 -24.90 -11.74 0.79
CA ILE A 347 -26.20 -12.38 1.04
C ILE A 347 -27.29 -11.46 0.49
N PRO A 348 -28.07 -11.91 -0.52
CA PRO A 348 -29.22 -11.14 -0.99
C PRO A 348 -30.29 -11.11 0.10
N THR A 349 -30.89 -9.95 0.34
CA THR A 349 -32.06 -9.87 1.22
C THR A 349 -33.26 -10.53 0.54
N THR A 350 -33.97 -11.39 1.26
CA THR A 350 -35.11 -12.12 0.70
C THR A 350 -36.31 -11.21 0.46
N ALA A 351 -37.17 -11.55 -0.51
CA ALA A 351 -38.40 -10.80 -0.78
C ALA A 351 -39.30 -10.68 0.46
N ALA A 352 -39.33 -11.71 1.32
CA ALA A 352 -40.07 -11.70 2.57
C ALA A 352 -39.55 -10.63 3.56
N ALA A 353 -38.22 -10.49 3.68
CA ALA A 353 -37.61 -9.47 4.52
C ALA A 353 -37.90 -8.05 3.99
N ILE A 354 -37.81 -7.85 2.67
CA ILE A 354 -38.17 -6.57 2.03
C ILE A 354 -39.63 -6.22 2.31
N HIS A 355 -40.54 -7.19 2.10
CA HIS A 355 -41.96 -6.99 2.36
C HIS A 355 -42.23 -6.63 3.84
N ALA A 356 -41.57 -7.30 4.79
CA ALA A 356 -41.72 -7.02 6.22
C ALA A 356 -41.34 -5.58 6.57
N THR A 357 -40.21 -5.08 6.05
CA THR A 357 -39.78 -3.69 6.27
C THR A 357 -40.77 -2.68 5.70
N LEU A 358 -41.26 -2.92 4.47
CA LEU A 358 -42.25 -2.05 3.84
C LEU A 358 -43.59 -2.06 4.60
N ALA A 359 -44.04 -3.23 5.05
CA ALA A 359 -45.27 -3.37 5.82
C ALA A 359 -45.17 -2.64 7.16
N ALA A 360 -44.04 -2.76 7.87
CA ALA A 360 -43.77 -2.05 9.11
C ALA A 360 -43.76 -0.52 8.91
N GLY A 361 -43.06 -0.02 7.87
CA GLY A 361 -43.04 1.40 7.53
C GLY A 361 -44.44 1.95 7.22
N ARG A 362 -45.24 1.24 6.41
CA ARG A 362 -46.64 1.63 6.15
C ARG A 362 -47.49 1.64 7.43
N ALA A 363 -47.30 0.68 8.32
CA ALA A 363 -48.03 0.62 9.58
C ALA A 363 -47.68 1.80 10.50
N LEU A 364 -46.41 2.19 10.56
CA LEU A 364 -45.93 3.34 11.35
C LEU A 364 -46.47 4.66 10.80
N LEU A 365 -46.35 4.87 9.47
CA LEU A 365 -46.89 6.07 8.80
C LEU A 365 -48.41 6.19 8.97
N ARG A 366 -49.14 5.07 8.96
CA ARG A 366 -50.60 5.06 9.19
C ARG A 366 -50.97 5.39 10.65
N ARG A 367 -50.09 5.12 11.62
CA ARG A 367 -50.36 5.30 13.06
C ARG A 367 -49.80 6.59 13.65
N GLY A 368 -49.05 7.39 12.88
CA GLY A 368 -48.77 8.80 13.18
C GLY A 368 -47.79 9.09 14.32
N GLN A 369 -47.03 8.11 14.82
CA GLN A 369 -45.95 8.37 15.77
C GLN A 369 -44.62 8.45 15.02
N LEU A 370 -44.30 9.65 14.50
CA LEU A 370 -42.91 10.01 14.24
C LEU A 370 -42.29 10.46 15.57
N PRO A 371 -40.99 10.24 15.82
CA PRO A 371 -40.31 10.87 16.95
C PRO A 371 -40.44 12.39 16.81
N ASP A 372 -40.91 13.06 17.86
CA ASP A 372 -40.87 14.52 17.92
C ASP A 372 -39.40 14.95 17.91
N HIS A 373 -38.89 15.34 16.75
CA HIS A 373 -37.64 16.11 16.65
C HIS A 373 -37.94 17.55 17.07
N SER A 374 -38.11 17.75 18.37
CA SER A 374 -38.08 19.05 19.02
C SER A 374 -37.03 19.03 20.12
N SER A 375 -35.80 19.43 19.75
CA SER A 375 -34.81 20.26 20.48
C SER A 375 -33.44 20.10 19.82
#